data_AF-A0A6L9EQ17-F1
#
_entry.id   AF-A0A6L9EQ17-F1
#
_cell.length_a   1.000
_cell.length_b   1.000
_cell.length_c   1.000
_cell.angle_alpha   90.00
_cell.angle_beta   90.00
_cell.angle_gamma   90.00
#
_symmetry.space_group_name_H-M   'P 1'
#
loop_
_entity.id
_entity.type
_entity.pdbx_description
1 polymer ?
#
loop_
_entity_poly.entity_id
_entity_poly.type
_entity_poly.pdbx_seq_one_letter_code
_entity_poly.pdbx_strand_id
1 'polypeptide(L)'
;MADIVKYEANGQQVELSVATVKQYLVSGGGNVSNQEVMMFMKLCQGQKLNPFTREAYLVKYGNQSASIVVGKDAFTRRAEANPNYKGVKSGVIVVNLNKQIENREGTFYLKGREELVGGWARVSFKDNKDEVFNTVSLDEYIGRKKDGSIQSMWATKPATMIRKVALVQALRDAFPNSLSQMYVAEEVQVDESELPVHEVDVKEEQRQAAHVDAPPQPATQNTKAQVMQLAREKELMAGEGRGANVEALEKFANEHGISLRGMTEEQAEQLVKLLMEYTPVQEVPEEDIQQVEVAEVVNEENTQDPEDDSDPF
;
A
#
# COMPACT_ATOMS: atom_id res chain seq x y z
N MET A 1 10.91 21.11 -11.88
CA MET A 1 9.68 20.94 -12.69
C MET A 1 9.19 19.52 -12.43
N ALA A 2 7.89 19.32 -12.22
CA ALA A 2 7.35 17.97 -12.11
C ALA A 2 7.50 17.28 -13.48
N ASP A 3 8.22 16.16 -13.53
CA ASP A 3 8.30 15.35 -14.75
C ASP A 3 6.92 14.72 -15.00
N ILE A 4 6.18 15.31 -15.94
CA ILE A 4 4.87 14.83 -16.38
C ILE A 4 5.04 14.18 -17.75
N VAL A 5 4.44 13.00 -17.92
CA VAL A 5 4.43 12.24 -19.16
C VAL A 5 2.99 12.12 -19.65
N LYS A 6 2.74 12.57 -20.88
CA LYS A 6 1.44 12.49 -21.54
C LYS A 6 1.54 11.64 -22.80
N TYR A 7 0.60 10.73 -22.99
CA TYR A 7 0.52 9.87 -24.18
C TYR A 7 -0.89 9.28 -24.31
N GLU A 8 -1.18 8.72 -25.49
CA GLU A 8 -2.43 8.01 -25.73
C GLU A 8 -2.22 6.49 -25.64
N ALA A 9 -3.07 5.83 -24.89
CA ALA A 9 -3.14 4.37 -24.77
C ALA A 9 -4.59 3.91 -24.97
N ASN A 10 -4.82 3.02 -25.93
CA ASN A 10 -6.14 2.47 -26.26
C ASN A 10 -7.24 3.53 -26.50
N GLY A 11 -6.89 4.67 -27.11
CA GLY A 11 -7.82 5.79 -27.35
C GLY A 11 -8.10 6.66 -26.11
N GLN A 12 -7.45 6.39 -24.98
CA GLN A 12 -7.54 7.21 -23.77
C GLN A 12 -6.26 8.03 -23.58
N GLN A 13 -6.42 9.28 -23.16
CA GLN A 13 -5.30 10.13 -22.76
C GLN A 13 -4.81 9.73 -21.38
N VAL A 14 -3.53 9.40 -21.27
CA VAL A 14 -2.86 9.02 -20.03
C VAL A 14 -1.89 10.13 -19.63
N GLU A 15 -2.02 10.62 -18.41
CA GLU A 15 -1.13 11.61 -17.81
C GLU A 15 -0.54 11.04 -16.52
N LEU A 16 0.77 10.84 -16.52
CA LEU A 16 1.51 10.34 -15.37
C LEU A 16 2.44 11.41 -14.82
N SER A 17 2.38 11.59 -13.51
CA SER A 17 3.36 12.36 -12.74
C SER A 17 3.95 11.45 -11.65
N VAL A 18 5.14 11.80 -11.16
CA VAL A 18 5.76 11.06 -10.05
C VAL A 18 4.83 10.97 -8.84
N ALA A 19 4.11 12.05 -8.52
CA ALA A 19 3.16 12.09 -7.41
C ALA A 19 1.97 11.16 -7.64
N THR A 20 1.36 11.22 -8.83
CA THR A 20 0.22 10.36 -9.21
C THR A 20 0.60 8.88 -9.13
N VAL A 21 1.77 8.50 -9.63
CA VAL A 21 2.22 7.11 -9.58
C VAL A 21 2.38 6.65 -8.14
N LYS A 22 3.10 7.42 -7.33
CA LYS A 22 3.36 7.09 -5.92
C LYS A 22 2.08 6.95 -5.09
N GLN A 23 1.09 7.81 -5.36
CA GLN A 23 -0.12 7.86 -4.56
C GLN A 23 -1.14 6.78 -4.95
N TYR A 24 -1.26 6.43 -6.24
CA TYR A 24 -2.39 5.64 -6.74
C TYR A 24 -2.01 4.35 -7.49
N LEU A 25 -0.76 4.23 -7.95
CA LEU A 25 -0.34 3.17 -8.90
C LEU A 25 0.76 2.24 -8.35
N VAL A 26 1.15 2.39 -7.09
CA VAL A 26 2.09 1.49 -6.41
C VAL A 26 1.34 0.40 -5.66
N SER A 27 1.79 -0.85 -5.82
CA SER A 27 1.27 -2.02 -5.11
C SER A 27 2.38 -2.68 -4.26
N GLY A 28 1.99 -3.50 -3.28
CA GLY A 28 2.95 -4.24 -2.42
C GLY A 28 3.44 -3.51 -1.16
N GLY A 29 2.96 -2.28 -0.92
CA GLY A 29 3.21 -1.52 0.32
C GLY A 29 4.63 -0.98 0.50
N GLY A 30 5.52 -1.15 -0.47
CA GLY A 30 6.89 -0.61 -0.46
C GLY A 30 6.98 0.83 -0.98
N ASN A 31 7.96 1.58 -0.47
CA ASN A 31 8.25 2.93 -0.92
C ASN A 31 9.09 2.94 -2.20
N VAL A 32 8.53 3.43 -3.31
CA VAL A 32 9.25 3.52 -4.59
C VAL A 32 10.12 4.79 -4.69
N SER A 33 11.32 4.64 -5.24
CA SER A 33 12.21 5.75 -5.54
C SER A 33 11.74 6.53 -6.78
N ASN A 34 12.21 7.77 -6.95
CA ASN A 34 11.88 8.56 -8.14
C ASN A 34 12.42 7.92 -9.42
N GLN A 35 13.56 7.21 -9.35
CA GLN A 35 14.14 6.49 -10.48
C GLN A 35 13.25 5.32 -10.92
N GLU A 36 12.75 4.52 -9.97
CA GLU A 36 11.83 3.41 -10.27
C GLU A 36 10.53 3.91 -10.89
N VAL A 37 9.99 5.01 -10.35
CA VAL A 37 8.79 5.66 -10.90
C VAL A 37 9.03 6.18 -12.31
N MET A 38 10.17 6.82 -12.57
CA MET A 38 10.50 7.32 -13.90
C MET A 38 10.67 6.17 -14.91
N MET A 39 11.33 5.08 -14.52
CA MET A 39 11.46 3.88 -15.36
C MET A 39 10.08 3.30 -15.71
N PHE A 40 9.18 3.20 -14.75
CA PHE A 40 7.80 2.77 -14.96
C PHE A 40 7.05 3.70 -15.93
N MET A 41 7.09 5.01 -15.70
CA MET A 41 6.44 5.99 -16.57
C MET A 41 6.98 5.92 -18.02
N LYS A 42 8.29 5.76 -18.19
CA LYS A 42 8.91 5.63 -19.51
C LYS A 42 8.56 4.31 -20.20
N LEU A 43 8.45 3.21 -19.47
CA LEU A 43 7.95 1.95 -20.01
C LEU A 43 6.50 2.10 -20.48
N CYS A 44 5.62 2.65 -19.63
CA CYS A 44 4.22 2.84 -19.97
C CYS A 44 4.05 3.77 -21.17
N GLN A 45 4.84 4.84 -21.28
CA GLN A 45 4.86 5.72 -22.45
C GLN A 45 5.35 5.01 -23.70
N GLY A 46 6.51 4.36 -23.64
CA GLY A 46 7.13 3.69 -24.79
C GLY A 46 6.27 2.55 -25.32
N GLN A 47 5.63 1.81 -24.41
CA GLN A 47 4.75 0.71 -24.73
C GLN A 47 3.27 1.10 -24.82
N LYS A 48 2.90 2.38 -24.68
CA LYS A 48 1.49 2.84 -24.68
C LYS A 48 0.57 2.00 -23.79
N LEU A 49 1.03 1.68 -22.57
CA LEU A 49 0.26 0.92 -21.57
C LEU A 49 -0.56 1.88 -20.71
N ASN A 50 -1.78 1.52 -20.34
CA ASN A 50 -2.56 2.31 -19.40
C ASN A 50 -2.52 1.71 -17.97
N PRO A 51 -1.77 2.31 -17.02
CA PRO A 51 -1.70 1.80 -15.65
C PRO A 51 -2.98 2.05 -14.84
N PHE A 52 -3.82 3.02 -15.24
CA PHE A 52 -5.09 3.30 -14.56
C PHE A 52 -6.13 2.20 -14.82
N THR A 53 -6.12 1.60 -16.01
CA THR A 53 -6.96 0.44 -16.35
C THR A 53 -6.27 -0.88 -16.01
N ARG A 54 -5.23 -0.84 -15.14
CA ARG A 54 -4.53 -2.02 -14.63
C ARG A 54 -3.87 -2.89 -15.71
N GLU A 55 -3.44 -2.28 -16.82
CA GLU A 55 -2.63 -2.96 -17.83
C GLU A 55 -1.15 -3.06 -17.44
N ALA A 56 -0.71 -2.19 -16.53
CA ALA A 56 0.64 -2.19 -15.98
C ALA A 56 0.60 -1.81 -14.49
N TYR A 57 1.45 -2.45 -13.71
CA TYR A 57 1.54 -2.28 -12.26
C TYR A 57 2.99 -2.02 -11.88
N LEU A 58 3.19 -1.10 -10.93
CA LEU A 58 4.47 -0.91 -10.26
C LEU A 58 4.37 -1.55 -8.87
N VAL A 59 5.10 -2.63 -8.64
CA VAL A 59 5.00 -3.44 -7.42
C VAL A 59 6.32 -3.36 -6.67
N LYS A 60 6.28 -3.04 -5.38
CA LYS A 60 7.47 -3.03 -4.54
C LYS A 60 7.18 -3.61 -3.17
N TYR A 61 7.99 -4.56 -2.73
CA TYR A 61 7.89 -5.19 -1.42
C TYR A 61 9.06 -4.77 -0.53
N GLY A 62 8.75 -4.09 0.59
CA GLY A 62 9.76 -3.62 1.53
C GLY A 62 10.87 -2.83 0.83
N ASN A 63 12.13 -3.25 1.04
CA ASN A 63 13.32 -2.61 0.47
C ASN A 63 13.82 -3.23 -0.85
N GLN A 64 13.08 -4.18 -1.43
CA GLN A 64 13.47 -4.77 -2.71
C GLN A 64 13.31 -3.78 -3.87
N SER A 65 14.00 -4.02 -4.98
CA SER A 65 13.77 -3.27 -6.22
C SER A 65 12.32 -3.45 -6.68
N ALA A 66 11.74 -2.38 -7.22
CA ALA A 66 10.38 -2.44 -7.76
C ALA A 66 10.34 -3.30 -9.03
N SER A 67 9.32 -4.14 -9.15
CA SER A 67 9.00 -4.91 -10.34
C SER A 67 7.89 -4.23 -11.12
N ILE A 68 8.00 -4.25 -12.45
CA ILE A 68 6.92 -3.79 -13.33
C ILE A 68 6.22 -5.01 -13.90
N VAL A 69 4.93 -5.11 -13.65
CA VAL A 69 4.08 -6.20 -14.15
C VAL A 69 3.18 -5.66 -15.24
N VAL A 70 3.05 -6.39 -16.34
CA VAL A 70 2.16 -6.09 -17.45
C VAL A 70 1.07 -7.16 -17.54
N GLY A 71 -0.18 -6.73 -17.70
CA GLY A 71 -1.30 -7.64 -17.87
C GLY A 71 -1.18 -8.46 -19.15
N LYS A 72 -1.57 -9.75 -19.09
CA LYS A 72 -1.53 -10.66 -20.25
C LYS A 72 -2.23 -10.06 -21.48
N ASP A 73 -3.32 -9.34 -21.29
CA ASP A 73 -4.14 -8.86 -22.40
C ASP A 73 -3.44 -7.80 -23.26
N ALA A 74 -2.45 -7.08 -22.71
CA ALA A 74 -1.60 -6.19 -23.48
C ALA A 74 -0.76 -6.98 -24.51
N PHE A 75 -0.29 -8.18 -24.16
CA PHE A 75 0.46 -9.04 -25.08
C PHE A 75 -0.42 -9.55 -26.21
N THR A 76 -1.61 -10.07 -25.88
CA THR A 76 -2.53 -10.61 -26.89
C THR A 76 -3.03 -9.52 -27.81
N ARG A 77 -3.41 -8.35 -27.28
CA ARG A 77 -3.85 -7.22 -28.12
C ARG A 77 -2.75 -6.74 -29.08
N ARG A 78 -1.49 -6.69 -28.61
CA ARG A 78 -0.37 -6.30 -29.46
C ARG A 78 -0.11 -7.32 -30.57
N ALA A 79 -0.21 -8.60 -30.25
CA ALA A 79 -0.08 -9.67 -31.23
C ALA A 79 -1.18 -9.57 -32.29
N GLU A 80 -2.44 -9.40 -31.89
CA GLU A 80 -3.58 -9.21 -32.80
C GLU A 80 -3.42 -7.98 -33.70
N ALA A 81 -2.81 -6.90 -33.19
CA ALA A 81 -2.53 -5.70 -33.98
C ALA A 81 -1.40 -5.89 -35.00
N ASN A 82 -0.60 -6.95 -34.91
CA ASN A 82 0.49 -7.20 -35.83
C ASN A 82 -0.04 -7.76 -37.17
N PRO A 83 0.25 -7.13 -38.32
CA PRO A 83 -0.23 -7.59 -39.62
C PRO A 83 0.13 -9.06 -39.94
N ASN A 84 1.31 -9.51 -39.49
CA ASN A 84 1.84 -10.84 -39.79
C ASN A 84 1.39 -11.91 -38.79
N TYR A 85 0.69 -11.55 -37.71
CA TYR A 85 0.16 -12.54 -36.77
C TYR A 85 -0.99 -13.34 -37.40
N LYS A 86 -0.86 -14.68 -37.37
CA LYS A 86 -1.89 -15.61 -37.89
C LYS A 86 -2.72 -16.23 -36.78
N GLY A 87 -2.12 -16.42 -35.61
CA GLY A 87 -2.78 -17.04 -34.46
C GLY A 87 -1.77 -17.65 -33.49
N VAL A 88 -2.28 -18.12 -32.36
CA VAL A 88 -1.49 -18.78 -31.33
C VAL A 88 -2.22 -20.03 -30.83
N LYS A 89 -1.47 -21.10 -30.60
CA LYS A 89 -1.92 -22.27 -29.85
C LYS A 89 -1.11 -22.38 -28.58
N SER A 90 -1.74 -22.79 -27.48
CA SER A 90 -1.06 -22.93 -26.21
C SER A 90 -1.75 -23.93 -25.31
N GLY A 91 -0.97 -24.57 -24.47
CA GLY A 91 -1.50 -25.49 -23.49
C GLY A 91 -0.48 -25.97 -22.48
N VAL A 92 -0.69 -27.18 -21.98
CA VAL A 92 0.09 -27.77 -20.90
C VAL A 92 0.93 -28.95 -21.39
N ILE A 93 2.03 -29.18 -20.68
CA ILE A 93 2.90 -30.34 -20.84
C ILE A 93 2.63 -31.25 -19.65
N VAL A 94 2.30 -32.50 -19.92
CA VAL A 94 1.98 -33.49 -18.89
C VAL A 94 2.77 -34.77 -19.07
N VAL A 95 3.04 -35.46 -17.97
CA VAL A 95 3.38 -36.89 -17.98
C VAL A 95 2.08 -37.67 -17.85
N ASN A 96 1.72 -38.37 -18.93
CA ASN A 96 0.46 -39.10 -19.00
C ASN A 96 0.52 -40.46 -18.24
N LEU A 97 -0.58 -41.21 -18.26
CA LEU A 97 -0.71 -42.50 -17.58
C LEU A 97 0.33 -43.55 -18.05
N ASN A 98 0.84 -43.41 -19.28
CA ASN A 98 1.86 -44.28 -19.86
C ASN A 98 3.29 -43.79 -19.59
N LYS A 99 3.47 -42.80 -18.70
CA LYS A 99 4.76 -42.18 -18.37
C LYS A 99 5.44 -41.50 -19.56
N GLN A 100 4.65 -41.01 -20.51
CA GLN A 100 5.14 -40.27 -21.68
C GLN A 100 4.84 -38.79 -21.54
N ILE A 101 5.74 -37.95 -22.06
CA ILE A 101 5.54 -36.50 -22.14
C ILE A 101 4.61 -36.20 -23.31
N GLU A 102 3.58 -35.40 -23.05
CA GLU A 102 2.57 -35.02 -24.03
C GLU A 102 2.24 -33.53 -23.94
N ASN A 103 2.24 -32.85 -25.09
CA ASN A 103 1.81 -31.46 -25.22
C ASN A 103 0.32 -31.42 -25.57
N ARG A 104 -0.52 -30.96 -24.64
CA ARG A 104 -1.98 -30.86 -24.82
C ARG A 104 -2.40 -29.42 -24.98
N GLU A 105 -3.23 -29.13 -25.98
CA GLU A 105 -3.81 -27.79 -26.15
C GLU A 105 -4.83 -27.51 -25.05
N GLY A 106 -4.86 -26.28 -24.54
CA GLY A 106 -5.68 -25.93 -23.38
C GLY A 106 -5.04 -26.34 -22.04
N THR A 107 -5.86 -26.41 -20.98
CA THR A 107 -5.39 -26.57 -19.59
C THR A 107 -5.83 -27.89 -18.94
N PHE A 108 -6.44 -28.78 -19.70
CA PHE A 108 -7.01 -30.02 -19.17
C PHE A 108 -5.96 -31.10 -18.91
N TYR A 109 -6.01 -31.70 -17.72
CA TYR A 109 -5.28 -32.91 -17.34
C TYR A 109 -6.01 -33.62 -16.19
N LEU A 110 -5.77 -34.93 -16.04
CA LEU A 110 -6.39 -35.74 -14.98
C LEU A 110 -5.60 -35.58 -13.66
N LYS A 111 -5.86 -34.50 -12.92
CA LYS A 111 -5.22 -34.24 -11.61
C LYS A 111 -5.30 -35.46 -10.69
N GLY A 112 -4.15 -35.86 -10.14
CA GLY A 112 -4.02 -37.03 -9.26
C GLY A 112 -3.77 -38.36 -9.99
N ARG A 113 -3.87 -38.38 -11.33
CA ARG A 113 -3.46 -39.54 -12.16
C ARG A 113 -2.34 -39.18 -13.13
N GLU A 114 -2.37 -37.97 -13.65
CA GLU A 114 -1.34 -37.38 -14.51
C GLU A 114 -0.60 -36.29 -13.76
N GLU A 115 0.62 -36.02 -14.22
CA GLU A 115 1.50 -35.01 -13.64
C GLU A 115 1.63 -33.83 -14.59
N LEU A 116 1.31 -32.63 -14.10
CA LEU A 116 1.53 -31.38 -14.83
C LEU A 116 3.00 -30.98 -14.64
N VAL A 117 3.75 -30.88 -15.73
CA VAL A 117 5.20 -30.60 -15.68
C VAL A 117 5.59 -29.30 -16.38
N GLY A 118 4.70 -28.70 -17.17
CA GLY A 118 5.01 -27.46 -17.86
C GLY A 118 3.87 -26.87 -18.68
N GLY A 119 4.22 -25.85 -19.45
CA GLY A 119 3.35 -25.16 -20.40
C GLY A 119 4.04 -25.02 -21.75
N TRP A 120 3.26 -24.91 -22.82
CA TRP A 120 3.78 -24.69 -24.16
C TRP A 120 2.92 -23.67 -24.92
N ALA A 121 3.54 -22.98 -25.87
CA ALA A 121 2.85 -22.11 -26.82
C ALA A 121 3.53 -22.10 -28.19
N ARG A 122 2.73 -21.87 -29.22
CA ARG A 122 3.13 -21.83 -30.63
C ARG A 122 2.47 -20.64 -31.30
N VAL A 123 3.27 -19.71 -31.80
CA VAL A 123 2.80 -18.54 -32.56
C VAL A 123 3.07 -18.77 -34.04
N SER A 124 2.02 -18.63 -34.85
CA SER A 124 2.10 -18.81 -36.30
C SER A 124 2.02 -17.46 -37.01
N PHE A 125 2.65 -17.37 -38.19
CA PHE A 125 2.68 -16.15 -39.01
C PHE A 125 1.95 -16.33 -40.34
N LYS A 126 1.45 -15.24 -40.92
CA LYS A 126 0.74 -15.24 -42.22
C LYS A 126 1.68 -15.36 -43.42
N ASP A 127 2.91 -14.88 -43.26
CA ASP A 127 3.96 -14.87 -44.28
C ASP A 127 4.70 -16.22 -44.41
N ASN A 128 4.19 -17.29 -43.77
CA ASN A 128 4.81 -18.61 -43.72
C ASN A 128 6.24 -18.63 -43.15
N LYS A 129 6.61 -17.62 -42.34
CA LYS A 129 7.79 -17.71 -41.47
C LYS A 129 7.64 -18.90 -40.51
N ASP A 130 8.77 -19.50 -40.14
CA ASP A 130 8.85 -20.53 -39.10
C ASP A 130 8.11 -20.08 -37.83
N GLU A 131 7.31 -21.00 -37.30
CA GLU A 131 6.55 -20.76 -36.08
C GLU A 131 7.50 -20.61 -34.89
N VAL A 132 7.13 -19.72 -33.97
CA VAL A 132 7.81 -19.63 -32.69
C VAL A 132 7.16 -20.63 -31.75
N PHE A 133 7.92 -21.62 -31.32
CA PHE A 133 7.49 -22.63 -30.34
C PHE A 133 8.30 -22.47 -29.06
N ASN A 134 7.62 -22.29 -27.93
CA ASN A 134 8.25 -22.12 -26.63
C ASN A 134 7.60 -23.05 -25.60
N THR A 135 8.41 -23.55 -24.67
CA THR A 135 8.03 -24.46 -23.59
C THR A 135 8.66 -24.01 -22.29
N VAL A 136 7.92 -24.06 -21.20
CA VAL A 136 8.38 -23.65 -19.86
C VAL A 136 8.10 -24.76 -18.85
N SER A 137 9.04 -24.95 -17.91
CA SER A 137 8.89 -25.90 -16.81
C SER A 137 8.01 -25.31 -15.71
N LEU A 138 7.11 -26.11 -15.13
CA LEU A 138 6.29 -25.67 -14.00
C LEU A 138 7.16 -25.25 -12.80
N ASP A 139 8.23 -26.00 -12.53
CA ASP A 139 9.06 -25.82 -11.34
C ASP A 139 9.82 -24.48 -11.32
N GLU A 140 10.11 -23.92 -12.50
CA GLU A 140 10.81 -22.63 -12.64
C GLU A 140 9.92 -21.44 -12.27
N TYR A 141 8.62 -21.53 -12.56
CA TYR A 141 7.70 -20.40 -12.45
C TYR A 141 6.71 -20.51 -11.29
N ILE A 142 6.57 -21.68 -10.68
CA ILE A 142 5.62 -21.89 -9.60
C ILE A 142 5.89 -20.92 -8.44
N GLY A 143 4.96 -19.97 -8.27
CA GLY A 143 5.09 -18.92 -7.26
C GLY A 143 5.02 -19.49 -5.85
N ARG A 144 6.02 -19.14 -5.03
CA ARG A 144 6.11 -19.56 -3.62
C ARG A 144 6.13 -18.36 -2.69
N LYS A 145 5.52 -18.51 -1.52
CA LYS A 145 5.59 -17.54 -0.43
C LYS A 145 6.91 -17.67 0.33
N LYS A 146 7.16 -16.72 1.23
CA LYS A 146 8.37 -16.71 2.09
C LYS A 146 8.50 -17.96 2.97
N ASP A 147 7.39 -18.58 3.34
CA ASP A 147 7.34 -19.82 4.13
C ASP A 147 7.54 -21.10 3.29
N GLY A 148 7.78 -20.98 1.98
CA GLY A 148 7.95 -22.09 1.05
C GLY A 148 6.65 -22.68 0.51
N SER A 149 5.50 -22.25 1.04
CA SER A 149 4.18 -22.67 0.57
C SER A 149 3.88 -22.10 -0.83
N ILE A 150 3.08 -22.82 -1.62
CA ILE A 150 2.70 -22.40 -2.98
C ILE A 150 1.66 -21.26 -2.87
N GLN A 151 1.78 -20.22 -3.70
CA GLN A 151 0.79 -19.15 -3.79
C GLN A 151 -0.59 -19.67 -4.22
N SER A 152 -1.66 -19.00 -3.81
CA SER A 152 -3.03 -19.50 -3.95
C SER A 152 -3.43 -19.79 -5.41
N MET A 153 -3.08 -18.88 -6.34
CA MET A 153 -3.37 -19.05 -7.76
C MET A 153 -2.65 -20.25 -8.38
N TRP A 154 -1.40 -20.49 -7.99
CA TRP A 154 -0.62 -21.65 -8.41
C TRP A 154 -1.12 -22.96 -7.79
N ALA A 155 -1.56 -22.94 -6.54
CA ALA A 155 -2.12 -24.12 -5.89
C ALA A 155 -3.48 -24.54 -6.48
N THR A 156 -4.32 -23.56 -6.82
CA THR A 156 -5.69 -23.79 -7.28
C THR A 156 -5.83 -23.90 -8.79
N LYS A 157 -4.99 -23.20 -9.58
CA LYS A 157 -5.08 -23.11 -11.05
C LYS A 157 -3.72 -23.28 -11.77
N PRO A 158 -2.87 -24.27 -11.41
CA PRO A 158 -1.50 -24.36 -11.92
C PRO A 158 -1.42 -24.47 -13.45
N ALA A 159 -2.32 -25.23 -14.06
CA ALA A 159 -2.38 -25.41 -15.53
C ALA A 159 -2.67 -24.09 -16.26
N THR A 160 -3.55 -23.25 -15.70
CA THR A 160 -3.85 -21.93 -16.27
C THR A 160 -2.64 -21.00 -16.18
N MET A 161 -1.97 -21.00 -15.03
CA MET A 161 -0.81 -20.14 -14.76
C MET A 161 0.37 -20.50 -15.66
N ILE A 162 0.77 -21.78 -15.72
CA ILE A 162 1.93 -22.18 -16.51
C ILE A 162 1.71 -22.01 -18.03
N ARG A 163 0.47 -22.24 -18.50
CA ARG A 163 0.08 -21.92 -19.88
C ARG A 163 0.18 -20.42 -20.16
N LYS A 164 -0.22 -19.55 -19.22
CA LYS A 164 -0.10 -18.08 -19.36
C LYS A 164 1.35 -17.67 -19.53
N VAL A 165 2.28 -18.21 -18.73
CA VAL A 165 3.72 -17.95 -18.86
C VAL A 165 4.23 -18.37 -20.24
N ALA A 166 3.96 -19.61 -20.66
CA ALA A 166 4.38 -20.11 -21.96
C ALA A 166 3.89 -19.21 -23.11
N LEU A 167 2.63 -18.78 -23.03
CA LEU A 167 2.00 -17.92 -24.03
C LEU A 167 2.69 -16.57 -24.14
N VAL A 168 2.91 -15.85 -23.04
CA VAL A 168 3.47 -14.49 -23.10
C VAL A 168 4.94 -14.50 -23.51
N GLN A 169 5.70 -15.55 -23.18
CA GLN A 169 7.07 -15.72 -23.67
C GLN A 169 7.08 -16.00 -25.17
N ALA A 170 6.27 -16.94 -25.67
CA ALA A 170 6.18 -17.21 -27.10
C ALA A 170 5.73 -15.98 -27.91
N LEU A 171 4.79 -15.19 -27.38
CA LEU A 171 4.39 -13.92 -28.02
C LEU A 171 5.56 -12.94 -28.07
N ARG A 172 6.32 -12.80 -26.97
CA ARG A 172 7.48 -11.91 -26.90
C ARG A 172 8.58 -12.30 -27.87
N ASP A 173 8.85 -13.59 -28.01
CA ASP A 173 9.81 -14.14 -28.96
C ASP A 173 9.34 -13.95 -30.40
N ALA A 174 8.02 -14.02 -30.65
CA ALA A 174 7.43 -13.78 -31.96
C ALA A 174 7.44 -12.30 -32.37
N PHE A 175 7.26 -11.37 -31.41
CA PHE A 175 7.14 -9.94 -31.65
C PHE A 175 8.04 -9.09 -30.74
N PRO A 176 9.37 -9.30 -30.75
CA PRO A 176 10.30 -8.67 -29.80
C PRO A 176 10.31 -7.13 -29.89
N ASN A 177 10.14 -6.57 -31.09
CA ASN A 177 10.08 -5.12 -31.30
C ASN A 177 8.89 -4.46 -30.59
N SER A 178 7.81 -5.20 -30.34
CA SER A 178 6.56 -4.69 -29.78
C SER A 178 6.29 -5.16 -28.36
N LEU A 179 6.94 -6.23 -27.91
CA LEU A 179 6.67 -6.89 -26.63
C LEU A 179 7.89 -6.97 -25.71
N SER A 180 9.07 -6.53 -26.15
CA SER A 180 10.26 -6.49 -25.30
C SER A 180 10.04 -5.67 -24.02
N GLN A 181 10.74 -6.09 -22.95
CA GLN A 181 10.70 -5.44 -21.64
C GLN A 181 9.34 -5.45 -20.91
N MET A 182 8.33 -6.18 -21.41
CA MET A 182 7.07 -6.39 -20.69
C MET A 182 7.10 -7.77 -20.06
N TYR A 183 6.81 -7.89 -18.77
CA TYR A 183 6.81 -9.17 -18.04
C TYR A 183 5.49 -9.35 -17.30
N VAL A 184 4.98 -10.57 -17.22
CA VAL A 184 3.81 -10.87 -16.37
C VAL A 184 4.25 -11.15 -14.93
N ALA A 185 3.29 -11.14 -13.99
CA ALA A 185 3.55 -11.30 -12.56
C ALA A 185 4.37 -12.55 -12.24
N GLU A 186 4.05 -13.65 -12.92
CA GLU A 186 4.69 -14.96 -12.76
C GLU A 186 6.19 -14.95 -13.10
N GLU A 187 6.61 -14.14 -14.07
CA GLU A 187 8.02 -14.07 -14.52
C GLU A 187 8.89 -13.25 -13.57
N VAL A 188 8.27 -12.38 -12.77
CA VAL A 188 8.95 -11.51 -11.79
C VAL A 188 8.57 -11.87 -10.35
N GLN A 189 7.94 -13.04 -10.15
CA GLN A 189 7.56 -13.61 -8.85
C GLN A 189 6.70 -12.66 -7.99
N VAL A 190 5.83 -11.90 -8.63
CA VAL A 190 4.79 -11.09 -7.98
C VAL A 190 3.55 -11.95 -7.81
N ASP A 191 2.91 -11.90 -6.64
CA ASP A 191 1.64 -12.58 -6.41
C ASP A 191 0.50 -11.77 -7.07
N GLU A 192 -0.10 -12.33 -8.13
CA GLU A 192 -1.20 -11.68 -8.87
C GLU A 192 -2.44 -11.43 -7.98
N SER A 193 -2.61 -12.17 -6.89
CA SER A 193 -3.72 -11.95 -5.95
C SER A 193 -3.59 -10.67 -5.11
N GLU A 194 -2.40 -10.07 -5.06
CA GLU A 194 -2.14 -8.80 -4.39
C GLU A 194 -2.27 -7.59 -5.33
N LEU A 195 -2.46 -7.84 -6.63
CA LEU A 195 -2.61 -6.78 -7.61
C LEU A 195 -4.05 -6.21 -7.60
N PRO A 196 -4.19 -4.88 -7.66
CA PRO A 196 -5.50 -4.26 -7.68
C PRO A 196 -6.24 -4.54 -8.99
N VAL A 197 -7.47 -5.03 -8.88
CA VAL A 197 -8.30 -5.42 -10.04
C VAL A 197 -9.16 -4.29 -10.59
N HIS A 198 -9.45 -3.26 -9.79
CA HIS A 198 -10.30 -2.15 -10.19
C HIS A 198 -9.50 -1.02 -10.85
N GLU A 199 -10.11 -0.40 -11.86
CA GLU A 199 -9.56 0.78 -12.50
C GLU A 199 -9.47 1.96 -11.53
N VAL A 200 -8.49 2.83 -11.75
CA VAL A 200 -8.25 4.02 -10.95
C VAL A 200 -8.77 5.23 -11.71
N ASP A 201 -9.81 5.89 -11.18
CA ASP A 201 -10.18 7.24 -11.60
C ASP A 201 -9.59 8.24 -10.62
N VAL A 202 -8.44 8.82 -11.00
CA VAL A 202 -7.72 9.81 -10.17
C VAL A 202 -8.61 11.00 -9.82
N LYS A 203 -9.53 11.43 -10.70
CA LYS A 203 -10.40 12.57 -10.42
C LYS A 203 -11.42 12.21 -9.35
N GLU A 204 -11.94 10.99 -9.39
CA GLU A 204 -12.87 10.50 -8.39
C GLU A 204 -12.18 10.28 -7.05
N GLU A 205 -10.99 9.69 -7.04
CA GLU A 205 -10.19 9.53 -5.81
C GLU A 205 -9.82 10.88 -5.20
N GLN A 206 -9.46 11.87 -6.02
CA GLN A 206 -9.23 13.25 -5.56
C GLN A 206 -10.51 13.90 -5.03
N ARG A 207 -11.67 13.69 -5.67
CA ARG A 207 -12.97 14.18 -5.17
C ARG A 207 -13.32 13.56 -3.83
N GLN A 208 -13.14 12.24 -3.68
CA GLN A 208 -13.40 11.54 -2.43
C GLN A 208 -12.46 12.01 -1.34
N ALA A 209 -11.15 12.12 -1.61
CA ALA A 209 -10.17 12.65 -0.67
C ALA A 209 -10.47 14.10 -0.26
N ALA A 210 -10.96 14.94 -1.19
CA ALA A 210 -11.37 16.31 -0.91
C ALA A 210 -12.73 16.40 -0.17
N HIS A 211 -13.56 15.35 -0.21
CA HIS A 211 -14.85 15.29 0.51
C HIS A 211 -14.73 14.75 1.94
N VAL A 212 -13.52 14.38 2.41
CA VAL A 212 -13.31 13.84 3.77
C VAL A 212 -13.32 14.91 4.85
N ASP A 213 -13.11 16.19 4.54
CA ASP A 213 -13.22 17.27 5.53
C ASP A 213 -14.65 17.85 5.53
N ALA A 214 -15.58 17.12 6.17
CA ALA A 214 -16.79 17.77 6.64
C ALA A 214 -16.38 18.84 7.67
N PRO A 215 -16.89 20.09 7.59
CA PRO A 215 -16.61 21.10 8.61
C PRO A 215 -16.91 20.51 9.99
N PRO A 216 -16.04 20.71 10.99
CA PRO A 216 -16.24 20.09 12.29
C PRO A 216 -17.61 20.50 12.82
N GLN A 217 -18.42 19.49 13.17
CA GLN A 217 -19.80 19.73 13.58
C GLN A 217 -19.80 20.51 14.90
N PRO A 218 -20.69 21.50 15.07
CA PRO A 218 -20.81 22.21 16.33
C PRO A 218 -21.25 21.25 17.43
N ALA A 219 -20.73 21.41 18.64
CA ALA A 219 -21.06 20.48 19.72
C ALA A 219 -22.57 20.44 20.00
N THR A 220 -23.08 19.22 20.13
CA THR A 220 -24.49 18.90 20.39
C THR A 220 -24.91 19.39 21.77
N GLN A 221 -26.22 19.59 21.97
CA GLN A 221 -26.74 19.99 23.28
C GLN A 221 -26.44 18.96 24.37
N ASN A 222 -26.37 17.67 24.01
CA ASN A 222 -26.10 16.59 24.96
C ASN A 222 -24.65 16.64 25.45
N THR A 223 -23.68 16.74 24.54
CA THR A 223 -22.25 16.78 24.89
C THR A 223 -21.90 18.05 25.67
N LYS A 224 -22.51 19.19 25.32
CA LYS A 224 -22.40 20.41 26.13
C LYS A 224 -22.99 20.23 27.54
N ALA A 225 -24.11 19.53 27.67
CA ALA A 225 -24.70 19.25 28.99
C ALA A 225 -23.78 18.35 29.83
N GLN A 226 -23.11 17.37 29.21
CA GLN A 226 -22.14 16.51 29.89
C GLN A 226 -20.91 17.28 30.38
N VAL A 227 -20.35 18.18 29.55
CA VAL A 227 -19.26 19.09 29.97
C VAL A 227 -19.70 19.91 31.20
N MET A 228 -20.91 20.48 31.17
CA MET A 228 -21.41 21.31 32.28
C MET A 228 -21.65 20.50 33.55
N GLN A 229 -22.13 19.26 33.42
CA GLN A 229 -22.32 18.35 34.55
C GLN A 229 -20.99 17.97 35.19
N LEU A 230 -20.02 17.52 34.39
CA LEU A 230 -18.68 17.14 34.88
C LEU A 230 -17.95 18.33 35.49
N ALA A 231 -18.06 19.52 34.90
CA ALA A 231 -17.48 20.72 35.48
C ALA A 231 -18.04 21.06 36.87
N ARG A 232 -19.33 20.78 37.11
CA ARG A 232 -19.96 20.94 38.44
C ARG A 232 -19.46 19.89 39.43
N GLU A 233 -19.35 18.63 38.99
CA GLU A 233 -18.81 17.54 39.81
C GLU A 233 -17.35 17.76 40.21
N LYS A 234 -16.59 18.45 39.36
CA LYS A 234 -15.17 18.76 39.54
C LYS A 234 -14.92 20.12 40.19
N GLU A 235 -15.96 20.77 40.73
CA GLU A 235 -15.90 22.07 41.40
C GLU A 235 -15.38 23.24 40.53
N LEU A 236 -15.36 23.05 39.20
CA LEU A 236 -14.95 24.06 38.21
C LEU A 236 -16.11 24.96 37.77
N MET A 237 -17.31 24.76 38.33
CA MET A 237 -18.50 25.58 38.09
C MET A 237 -19.40 25.63 39.32
N ALA A 238 -19.92 26.83 39.64
CA ALA A 238 -20.88 27.03 40.72
C ALA A 238 -22.16 27.75 40.23
N GLY A 239 -23.33 27.27 40.66
CA GLY A 239 -24.65 27.83 40.31
C GLY A 239 -25.36 27.12 39.15
N GLU A 240 -26.60 27.52 38.86
CA GLU A 240 -27.44 26.90 37.80
C GLU A 240 -27.93 27.93 36.79
N GLY A 241 -28.06 27.51 35.52
CA GLY A 241 -28.61 28.33 34.44
C GLY A 241 -27.69 29.47 33.97
N ARG A 242 -28.29 30.57 33.48
CA ARG A 242 -27.57 31.70 32.85
C ARG A 242 -26.70 32.53 33.82
N GLY A 243 -26.74 32.25 35.12
CA GLY A 243 -25.97 32.93 36.16
C GLY A 243 -24.87 32.06 36.79
N ALA A 244 -24.61 30.87 36.23
CA ALA A 244 -23.54 30.01 36.73
C ALA A 244 -22.17 30.67 36.52
N ASN A 245 -21.31 30.62 37.54
CA ASN A 245 -19.92 31.03 37.41
C ASN A 245 -19.14 29.92 36.69
N VAL A 246 -18.72 30.23 35.46
CA VAL A 246 -17.95 29.32 34.58
C VAL A 246 -16.50 29.75 34.42
N GLU A 247 -16.01 30.72 35.21
CA GLU A 247 -14.68 31.30 35.03
C GLU A 247 -13.55 30.27 35.19
N ALA A 248 -13.67 29.37 36.16
CA ALA A 248 -12.71 28.29 36.38
C ALA A 248 -12.75 27.25 35.24
N LEU A 249 -13.94 26.88 34.76
CA LEU A 249 -14.12 26.01 33.60
C LEU A 249 -13.59 26.64 32.30
N GLU A 250 -13.83 27.93 32.08
CA GLU A 250 -13.32 28.68 30.92
C GLU A 250 -11.79 28.70 30.93
N LYS A 251 -11.18 28.94 32.10
CA LYS A 251 -9.72 28.89 32.24
C LYS A 251 -9.16 27.49 31.94
N PHE A 252 -9.75 26.44 32.50
CA PHE A 252 -9.34 25.05 32.27
C PHE A 252 -9.45 24.62 30.80
N ALA A 253 -10.55 24.99 30.13
CA ALA A 253 -10.76 24.70 28.72
C ALA A 253 -9.74 25.45 27.83
N ASN A 254 -9.49 26.73 28.13
CA ASN A 254 -8.52 27.56 27.40
C ASN A 254 -7.07 27.05 27.55
N GLU A 255 -6.69 26.53 28.71
CA GLU A 255 -5.37 25.90 28.94
C GLU A 255 -5.12 24.70 28.01
N HIS A 256 -6.19 24.04 27.56
CA HIS A 256 -6.14 22.93 26.61
C HIS A 256 -6.49 23.34 25.17
N GLY A 257 -6.56 24.64 24.89
CA GLY A 257 -6.86 25.18 23.57
C GLY A 257 -8.33 25.04 23.12
N ILE A 258 -9.25 24.83 24.06
CA ILE A 258 -10.68 24.62 23.79
C ILE A 258 -11.47 25.85 24.25
N SER A 259 -12.17 26.50 23.32
CA SER A 259 -13.08 27.61 23.65
C SER A 259 -14.46 27.09 24.04
N LEU A 260 -14.99 27.49 25.19
CA LEU A 260 -16.38 27.15 25.57
C LEU A 260 -17.42 27.73 24.59
N ARG A 261 -17.06 28.82 23.90
CA ARG A 261 -17.91 29.45 22.88
C ARG A 261 -17.54 28.90 21.51
N GLY A 262 -18.49 28.23 20.87
CA GLY A 262 -18.33 27.72 19.51
C GLY A 262 -17.50 26.42 19.39
N MET A 263 -17.34 25.66 20.49
CA MET A 263 -16.66 24.36 20.45
C MET A 263 -17.30 23.39 19.45
N THR A 264 -16.46 22.60 18.80
CA THR A 264 -16.84 21.47 17.94
C THR A 264 -17.18 20.25 18.80
N GLU A 265 -17.89 19.27 18.23
CA GLU A 265 -18.23 18.03 18.95
C GLU A 265 -16.97 17.31 19.47
N GLU A 266 -15.95 17.22 18.64
CA GLU A 266 -14.65 16.61 19.00
C GLU A 266 -13.96 17.36 20.16
N GLN A 267 -13.99 18.70 20.13
CA GLN A 267 -13.48 19.52 21.23
C GLN A 267 -14.29 19.34 22.52
N ALA A 268 -15.61 19.14 22.42
CA ALA A 268 -16.46 18.91 23.58
C ALA A 268 -16.21 17.52 24.19
N GLU A 269 -16.05 16.47 23.38
CA GLU A 269 -15.68 15.12 23.84
C GLU A 269 -14.28 15.10 24.47
N GLN A 270 -13.32 15.82 23.87
CA GLN A 270 -11.99 15.98 24.45
C GLN A 270 -12.05 16.68 25.81
N LEU A 271 -12.85 17.74 25.94
CA LEU A 271 -13.03 18.45 27.21
C LEU A 271 -13.70 17.57 28.27
N VAL A 272 -14.68 16.74 27.89
CA VAL A 272 -15.28 15.72 28.77
C VAL A 272 -14.23 14.78 29.34
N LYS A 273 -13.33 14.26 28.48
CA LYS A 273 -12.27 13.35 28.92
C LYS A 273 -11.28 14.04 29.88
N LEU A 274 -10.89 15.27 29.58
CA LEU A 274 -10.01 16.07 30.45
C LEU A 274 -10.64 16.34 31.81
N LEU A 275 -11.94 16.64 31.85
CA LEU A 275 -12.68 16.85 33.09
C LEU A 275 -12.81 15.55 33.91
N MET A 276 -12.98 14.40 33.26
CA MET A 276 -13.00 13.10 33.97
C MET A 276 -11.68 12.83 34.70
N GLU A 277 -10.56 13.16 34.07
CA GLU A 277 -9.20 12.97 34.59
C GLU A 277 -8.78 14.07 35.59
N TYR A 278 -9.44 15.23 35.58
CA TYR A 278 -9.13 16.34 36.49
C TYR A 278 -9.43 15.96 37.96
N THR A 279 -8.51 16.34 38.85
CA THR A 279 -8.69 16.25 40.31
C THR A 279 -8.50 17.65 40.91
N PRO A 280 -9.44 18.13 41.75
CA PRO A 280 -9.33 19.45 42.36
C PRO A 280 -8.12 19.47 43.30
N VAL A 281 -7.33 20.55 43.22
CA VAL A 281 -6.18 20.77 44.10
C VAL A 281 -6.71 21.11 45.49
N GLN A 282 -6.45 20.26 46.49
CA GLN A 282 -6.66 20.61 47.89
C GLN A 282 -5.50 21.52 48.35
N GLU A 283 -5.80 22.74 48.78
CA GLU A 283 -4.83 23.58 49.48
C GLU A 283 -4.52 22.94 50.84
N VAL A 284 -3.26 22.52 51.02
CA VAL A 284 -2.74 22.13 52.34
C VAL A 284 -2.49 23.44 53.12
N PRO A 285 -2.99 23.59 54.36
CA PRO A 285 -2.69 24.77 55.17
C PRO A 285 -1.18 24.92 55.36
N GLU A 286 -0.65 26.11 55.09
CA GLU A 286 0.75 26.45 55.41
C GLU A 286 0.93 26.43 56.94
N GLU A 287 1.41 25.30 57.49
CA GLU A 287 1.97 25.29 58.84
C GLU A 287 3.43 25.80 58.80
N ASP A 288 3.62 26.95 59.44
CA ASP A 288 4.85 27.54 60.01
C ASP A 288 6.20 27.03 59.50
N ILE A 289 6.73 27.69 58.46
CA ILE A 289 8.16 27.64 58.16
C ILE A 289 8.87 28.60 59.11
N GLN A 290 9.39 28.09 60.24
CA GLN A 290 10.40 28.81 61.01
C GLN A 290 11.67 28.97 60.17
N GLN A 291 12.11 30.22 60.00
CA GLN A 291 13.38 30.57 59.37
C GLN A 291 14.53 29.94 60.15
N VAL A 292 15.31 29.07 59.50
CA VAL A 292 16.63 28.66 60.01
C VAL A 292 17.67 29.54 59.34
N GLU A 293 18.41 30.28 60.17
CA GLU A 293 19.52 31.14 59.79
C GLU A 293 20.60 30.36 59.02
N VAL A 294 21.07 31.00 57.95
CA VAL A 294 22.16 30.51 57.10
C VAL A 294 23.49 30.79 57.80
N ALA A 295 24.29 29.75 58.06
CA ALA A 295 25.69 29.88 58.44
C ALA A 295 26.61 29.27 57.37
N GLU A 296 27.37 30.17 56.76
CA GLU A 296 28.62 30.08 55.99
C GLU A 296 29.09 28.76 55.35
N VAL A 297 29.30 28.87 54.03
CA VAL A 297 30.09 27.98 53.19
C VAL A 297 31.58 28.27 53.41
N VAL A 298 32.37 27.25 53.75
CA VAL A 298 33.82 27.25 53.53
C VAL A 298 34.15 26.02 52.67
N ASN A 299 34.56 26.29 51.44
CA ASN A 299 35.20 25.34 50.54
C ASN A 299 36.65 25.17 50.97
N GLU A 300 37.10 23.94 51.19
CA GLU A 300 38.49 23.57 50.95
C GLU A 300 38.56 22.24 50.19
N GLU A 301 39.43 22.27 49.18
CA GLU A 301 39.75 21.26 48.20
C GLU A 301 40.27 19.98 48.87
N ASN A 302 39.95 18.82 48.30
CA ASN A 302 40.87 17.69 48.39
C ASN A 302 40.85 16.84 47.13
N THR A 303 41.98 16.89 46.44
CA THR A 303 42.42 16.00 45.35
C THR A 303 42.83 14.65 45.94
N GLN A 304 42.22 13.55 45.47
CA GLN A 304 42.88 12.23 45.35
C GLN A 304 41.94 11.20 44.68
N ASP A 305 42.32 10.77 43.47
CA ASP A 305 42.06 9.43 42.90
C ASP A 305 43.25 8.52 43.30
N PRO A 306 43.23 7.15 43.20
CA PRO A 306 42.30 6.26 42.49
C PRO A 306 41.98 4.92 43.23
N GLU A 307 41.43 3.94 42.48
CA GLU A 307 41.24 2.48 42.74
C GLU A 307 39.80 2.08 43.14
N ASP A 308 39.01 1.54 42.20
CA ASP A 308 38.95 0.14 41.72
C ASP A 308 38.13 -0.76 42.65
N ASP A 309 36.87 -1.02 42.29
CA ASP A 309 36.32 -2.38 42.32
C ASP A 309 34.94 -2.45 41.61
N SER A 310 34.90 -3.30 40.59
CA SER A 310 33.78 -4.17 40.16
C SER A 310 32.32 -3.80 40.51
N ASP A 311 31.49 -3.50 39.50
CA ASP A 311 30.16 -4.11 39.34
C ASP A 311 29.65 -3.95 37.88
N PRO A 312 29.34 -5.05 37.15
CA PRO A 312 28.78 -4.99 35.81
C PRO A 312 27.26 -5.10 35.84
N PHE A 313 26.58 -3.95 35.78
CA PHE A 313 25.21 -3.82 35.31
C PHE A 313 25.12 -2.75 34.23
#